data_AF-A0A379T8T6-F1
#
_entry.id   AF-A0A379T8T6-F1
#
_cell.length_a   1.000
_cell.length_b   1.000
_cell.length_c   1.000
_cell.angle_alpha   90.00
_cell.angle_beta   90.00
_cell.angle_gamma   90.00
#
_symmetry.space_group_name_H-M   'P 1'
#
loop_
_entity.id
_entity.type
_entity.pdbx_description
1 polymer ?
#
loop_
_entity_poly.entity_id
_entity_poly.type
_entity_poly.pdbx_seq_one_letter_code
_entity_poly.pdbx_strand_id
1 'polypeptide(L)'
;MTFILFYLLEWAFQYLNKDAIKKKLPLALVSLTLFLIGVMIAFPYIATRLSDLGTEGSSSYYRIVGPLVMVGYSLTHIDGVVRFGSLYEYVASFGIFNGADVGKTIDNGLYLLIIYFSWFAVLMTLWYMGKVLKMALNAFGDNRNFRVQLYLFTPVSLFFYRFNI
;
A
#
# COMPACT_ATOMS: atom_id res chain seq x y z
N MET A 1 3.59 2.25 11.49
CA MET A 1 3.70 3.11 10.28
C MET A 1 2.33 3.53 9.75
N THR A 2 1.37 2.60 9.62
CA THR A 2 -0.01 2.85 9.16
C THR A 2 -0.73 3.98 9.94
N PHE A 3 -0.57 4.00 11.27
CA PHE A 3 -1.19 5.01 12.15
C PHE A 3 -0.65 6.44 11.93
N ILE A 4 0.66 6.57 11.67
CA ILE A 4 1.31 7.87 11.36
C ILE A 4 0.81 8.39 10.02
N LEU A 5 0.65 7.50 9.04
CA LEU A 5 0.12 7.82 7.73
C LEU A 5 -1.33 8.32 7.81
N PHE A 6 -2.16 7.70 8.66
CA PHE A 6 -3.52 8.18 8.94
C PHE A 6 -3.55 9.54 9.63
N TYR A 7 -2.66 9.78 10.58
CA TYR A 7 -2.54 11.08 11.24
C TYR A 7 -2.12 12.19 10.28
N LEU A 8 -1.16 11.93 9.38
CA LEU A 8 -0.77 12.88 8.33
C LEU A 8 -1.90 13.14 7.33
N LEU A 9 -2.66 12.10 6.98
CA LEU A 9 -3.82 12.21 6.08
C LEU A 9 -4.93 13.05 6.73
N GLU A 10 -5.20 12.84 8.02
CA GLU A 10 -6.11 13.67 8.80
C GLU A 10 -5.69 15.14 8.79
N TRP A 11 -4.41 15.39 9.04
CA TRP A 11 -3.85 16.72 9.01
C TRP A 11 -4.08 17.36 7.63
N ALA A 12 -3.77 16.65 6.54
CA ALA A 12 -4.02 17.13 5.18
C ALA A 12 -5.49 17.49 4.91
N PHE A 13 -6.45 16.65 5.36
CA PHE A 13 -7.88 16.93 5.20
C PHE A 13 -8.36 18.14 6.01
N GLN A 14 -7.86 18.33 7.24
CA GLN A 14 -8.21 19.48 8.07
C GLN A 14 -7.76 20.81 7.44
N TYR A 15 -6.62 20.83 6.75
CA TYR A 15 -6.08 22.03 6.09
C TYR A 15 -6.63 22.28 4.68
N LEU A 16 -7.27 21.30 4.04
CA LEU A 16 -7.91 21.46 2.72
C LEU A 16 -9.30 22.12 2.79
N ASN A 17 -9.82 22.44 3.98
CA ASN A 17 -11.10 23.13 4.12
C ASN A 17 -10.98 24.62 3.76
N LYS A 18 -11.75 25.08 2.77
CA LYS A 18 -11.65 26.41 2.15
C LYS A 18 -11.82 27.57 3.15
N ASP A 19 -12.64 27.40 4.17
CA ASP A 19 -12.86 28.40 5.22
C ASP A 19 -11.71 28.48 6.24
N ALA A 20 -10.98 27.38 6.44
CA ALA A 20 -9.80 27.32 7.31
C ALA A 20 -8.56 27.93 6.62
N ILE A 21 -8.42 27.77 5.30
CA ILE A 21 -7.27 28.26 4.52
C ILE A 21 -7.17 29.79 4.59
N LYS A 22 -8.28 30.52 4.50
CA LYS A 22 -8.26 32.00 4.55
C LYS A 22 -7.85 32.56 5.92
N LYS A 23 -8.17 31.89 7.03
CA LYS A 23 -7.79 32.32 8.40
C LYS A 23 -6.42 31.80 8.85
N LYS A 24 -5.87 30.76 8.20
CA LYS A 24 -4.61 30.09 8.60
C LYS A 24 -3.53 30.08 7.50
N LEU A 25 -3.63 30.96 6.51
CA LEU A 25 -2.67 31.08 5.41
C LEU A 25 -1.18 31.05 5.83
N PRO A 26 -0.73 31.80 6.86
CA PRO A 26 0.67 31.73 7.29
C PRO A 26 1.06 30.34 7.81
N LEU A 27 0.13 29.66 8.50
CA LEU A 27 0.36 28.32 9.04
C LEU A 27 0.39 27.27 7.92
N ALA A 28 -0.45 27.43 6.90
CA ALA A 28 -0.44 26.59 5.70
C ALA A 28 0.90 26.73 4.95
N LEU A 29 1.41 27.94 4.79
CA LEU A 29 2.72 28.19 4.16
C LEU A 29 3.88 27.58 4.96
N VAL A 30 3.87 27.72 6.29
CA VAL A 30 4.86 27.08 7.17
C VAL A 30 4.78 25.56 7.06
N SER A 31 3.57 24.99 7.08
CA SER A 31 3.38 23.55 6.94
C SER A 31 3.84 23.02 5.59
N LEU A 32 3.55 23.75 4.50
CA LEU A 32 3.96 23.38 3.15
C LEU A 32 5.48 23.44 3.03
N THR A 33 6.11 24.46 3.59
CA THR A 33 7.57 24.61 3.61
C THR A 33 8.23 23.46 4.37
N LEU A 34 7.74 23.14 5.57
CA LEU A 34 8.23 22.01 6.36
C LEU A 34 8.03 20.67 5.64
N PHE A 35 6.87 20.49 5.00
CA PHE A 35 6.59 19.31 4.18
C PHE A 35 7.59 19.19 3.02
N LEU A 36 7.84 20.26 2.27
CA LEU A 36 8.79 20.28 1.15
C LEU A 36 10.23 20.00 1.61
N ILE A 37 10.65 20.55 2.75
CA ILE A 37 11.96 20.24 3.34
C ILE A 37 12.04 18.75 3.71
N GLY A 38 10.99 18.21 4.34
CA GLY A 38 10.90 16.79 4.66
C GLY A 38 10.99 15.91 3.41
N VAL A 39 10.30 16.30 2.32
CA VAL A 39 10.40 15.62 1.03
C VAL A 39 11.82 15.69 0.49
N MET A 40 12.48 16.85 0.50
CA MET A 40 13.87 16.98 0.01
C MET A 40 14.85 16.08 0.77
N ILE A 41 14.70 15.96 2.09
CA ILE A 41 15.55 15.08 2.91
C ILE A 41 15.25 13.61 2.65
N ALA A 42 13.98 13.24 2.49
CA ALA A 42 13.57 11.86 2.24
C ALA A 42 13.82 11.42 0.79
N PHE A 43 13.87 12.37 -0.16
CA PHE A 43 13.91 12.09 -1.59
C PHE A 43 15.12 11.22 -2.01
N PRO A 44 16.35 11.44 -1.54
CA PRO A 44 17.47 10.55 -1.85
C PRO A 44 17.23 9.09 -1.46
N TYR A 45 16.62 8.85 -0.29
CA TYR A 45 16.26 7.51 0.15
C TYR A 45 15.14 6.90 -0.69
N ILE A 46 14.13 7.70 -1.05
CA ILE A 46 13.03 7.23 -1.92
C ILE A 46 13.58 6.91 -3.32
N ALA A 47 14.48 7.73 -3.85
CA ALA A 47 15.08 7.55 -5.17
C ALA A 47 15.94 6.27 -5.24
N THR A 48 16.75 5.98 -4.21
CA THR A 48 17.51 4.71 -4.16
C THR A 48 16.57 3.51 -4.08
N ARG A 49 15.53 3.57 -3.24
CA ARG A 49 14.52 2.51 -3.16
C ARG A 49 13.74 2.30 -4.45
N LEU A 50 13.44 3.37 -5.18
CA LEU A 50 12.79 3.31 -6.48
C LEU A 50 13.71 2.66 -7.52
N SER A 51 15.00 3.01 -7.51
CA SER A 51 16.00 2.37 -8.38
C SER A 51 16.15 0.88 -8.09
N ASP A 52 16.12 0.49 -6.81
CA ASP A 52 16.21 -0.92 -6.40
C ASP A 52 15.04 -1.77 -6.94
N LEU A 53 13.89 -1.17 -7.29
CA LEU A 53 12.75 -1.90 -7.85
C LEU A 53 13.06 -2.56 -9.19
N GLY A 54 14.03 -2.02 -9.95
CA GLY A 54 14.44 -2.60 -11.23
C GLY A 54 15.56 -3.64 -11.11
N THR A 55 16.15 -3.80 -9.93
CA THR A 55 17.33 -4.64 -9.71
C THR A 55 16.90 -5.99 -9.13
N GLU A 56 16.98 -7.05 -9.93
CA GLU A 56 16.71 -8.41 -9.49
C GLU A 56 17.60 -8.79 -8.29
N GLY A 57 17.01 -9.47 -7.30
CA GLY A 57 17.66 -9.83 -6.04
C GLY A 57 17.70 -8.73 -4.98
N SER A 58 17.33 -7.49 -5.31
CA SER A 58 17.16 -6.45 -4.31
C SER A 58 15.94 -6.75 -3.41
N SER A 59 16.00 -6.32 -2.15
CA SER A 59 14.87 -6.47 -1.23
C SER A 59 13.64 -5.66 -1.68
N SER A 60 13.84 -4.55 -2.38
CA SER A 60 12.74 -3.72 -2.91
C SER A 60 12.03 -4.42 -4.08
N TYR A 61 12.79 -5.02 -4.99
CA TYR A 61 12.27 -5.87 -6.07
C TYR A 61 11.43 -7.02 -5.50
N TYR A 62 11.98 -7.74 -4.52
CA TYR A 62 11.32 -8.90 -3.90
C TYR A 62 10.01 -8.56 -3.20
N ARG A 63 9.84 -7.33 -2.68
CA ARG A 63 8.63 -6.97 -1.92
C ARG A 63 7.51 -6.40 -2.80
N ILE A 64 7.85 -5.84 -3.96
CA ILE A 64 6.90 -5.11 -4.80
C ILE A 64 6.73 -5.78 -6.15
N VAL A 65 7.83 -5.99 -6.89
CA VAL A 65 7.80 -6.48 -8.27
C VAL A 65 7.64 -8.00 -8.30
N GLY A 66 8.41 -8.74 -7.52
CA GLY A 66 8.35 -10.21 -7.48
C GLY A 66 6.94 -10.75 -7.18
N PRO A 67 6.26 -10.28 -6.12
CA PRO A 67 4.90 -10.69 -5.80
C PRO A 67 3.88 -10.32 -6.87
N LEU A 68 4.10 -9.23 -7.62
CA LEU A 68 3.23 -8.86 -8.73
C LEU A 68 3.32 -9.88 -9.88
N VAL A 69 4.52 -10.37 -10.18
CA VAL A 69 4.74 -11.46 -11.14
C VAL A 69 4.04 -12.74 -10.67
N MET A 70 4.20 -13.10 -9.39
CA MET A 70 3.54 -14.26 -8.79
C MET A 70 2.01 -14.16 -8.84
N VAL A 71 1.46 -12.98 -8.55
CA VAL A 71 0.02 -12.72 -8.66
C VAL A 71 -0.45 -12.83 -10.11
N GLY A 72 0.27 -12.24 -11.06
CA GLY A 72 -0.06 -12.30 -12.49
C GLY A 72 -0.08 -13.74 -13.00
N TYR A 73 0.92 -14.55 -12.63
CA TYR A 73 0.96 -15.97 -12.97
C TYR A 73 -0.22 -16.73 -12.35
N SER A 74 -0.48 -16.54 -11.05
CA SER A 74 -1.61 -17.18 -10.36
C SER A 74 -2.94 -16.87 -11.03
N LEU A 75 -3.19 -15.61 -11.42
CA LEU A 75 -4.46 -15.20 -12.04
C LEU A 75 -4.66 -15.74 -13.46
N THR A 76 -3.59 -16.14 -14.14
CA THR A 76 -3.63 -16.55 -15.56
C THR A 76 -3.39 -18.04 -15.78
N HIS A 77 -2.76 -18.73 -14.82
CA HIS A 77 -2.35 -20.13 -14.95
C HIS A 77 -2.90 -21.04 -13.83
N ILE A 78 -3.50 -20.48 -12.78
CA ILE A 78 -4.12 -21.26 -11.70
C ILE A 78 -5.62 -20.99 -11.68
N ASP A 79 -6.39 -22.06 -11.90
CA ASP A 79 -7.84 -22.00 -11.82
C ASP A 79 -8.30 -21.97 -10.36
N GLY A 80 -8.88 -20.83 -9.95
CA GLY A 80 -9.55 -20.71 -8.65
C GLY A 80 -8.60 -20.58 -7.45
N VAL A 81 -8.81 -21.41 -6.43
CA VAL A 81 -8.21 -21.22 -5.09
C VAL A 81 -6.92 -22.02 -4.95
N VAL A 82 -5.81 -21.35 -4.59
CA VAL A 82 -4.55 -22.02 -4.26
C VAL A 82 -4.70 -22.74 -2.91
N ARG A 83 -4.12 -23.93 -2.79
CA ARG A 83 -4.21 -24.73 -1.56
C ARG A 83 -3.42 -24.06 -0.43
N PHE A 84 -4.04 -23.97 0.75
CA PHE A 84 -3.33 -23.53 1.95
C PHE A 84 -2.14 -24.44 2.25
N GLY A 85 -1.01 -23.84 2.61
CA GLY A 85 0.23 -24.54 2.91
C GLY A 85 1.15 -24.77 1.72
N SER A 86 0.71 -24.56 0.47
CA SER A 86 1.58 -24.68 -0.72
C SER A 86 2.26 -23.36 -1.13
N LEU A 87 2.11 -22.30 -0.33
CA LEU A 87 2.62 -20.98 -0.67
C LEU A 87 4.14 -20.96 -0.69
N TYR A 88 4.78 -21.70 0.21
CA TYR A 88 6.23 -21.77 0.27
C TYR A 88 6.80 -22.34 -1.03
N GLU A 89 6.30 -23.49 -1.47
CA GLU A 89 6.72 -24.14 -2.70
C GLU A 89 6.35 -23.29 -3.92
N TYR A 90 5.18 -22.67 -3.90
CA TYR A 90 4.74 -21.76 -4.95
C TYR A 90 5.71 -20.58 -5.11
N VAL A 91 6.00 -19.85 -4.03
CA VAL A 91 6.88 -18.67 -4.06
C VAL A 91 8.31 -19.08 -4.44
N ALA A 92 8.82 -20.16 -3.87
CA ALA A 92 10.16 -20.67 -4.17
C ALA A 92 10.32 -21.09 -5.64
N SER A 93 9.25 -21.57 -6.29
CA SER A 93 9.28 -22.01 -7.69
C SER A 93 9.63 -20.89 -8.70
N PHE A 94 9.40 -19.62 -8.34
CA PHE A 94 9.76 -18.48 -9.19
C PHE A 94 11.23 -18.09 -9.10
N GLY A 95 11.99 -18.66 -8.15
CA GLY A 95 13.43 -18.40 -8.01
C GLY A 95 13.78 -16.93 -7.70
N ILE A 96 12.84 -16.13 -7.21
CA ILE A 96 13.08 -14.70 -6.94
C ILE A 96 13.88 -14.54 -5.66
N PHE A 97 15.06 -13.95 -5.78
CA PHE A 97 15.94 -13.69 -4.64
C PHE A 97 15.44 -12.54 -3.76
N ASN A 98 15.58 -12.71 -2.44
CA ASN A 98 15.41 -11.68 -1.43
C ASN A 98 16.76 -11.45 -0.74
N GLY A 99 17.66 -10.70 -1.38
CA GLY A 99 19.05 -10.62 -0.96
C GLY A 99 19.82 -11.87 -1.38
N ALA A 100 20.40 -12.60 -0.42
CA ALA A 100 21.27 -13.74 -0.71
C ALA A 100 20.52 -15.06 -0.97
N ASP A 101 19.27 -15.19 -0.51
CA ASP A 101 18.49 -16.42 -0.59
C ASP A 101 17.28 -16.26 -1.51
N VAL A 102 16.81 -17.37 -2.09
CA VAL A 102 15.52 -17.42 -2.77
C VAL A 102 14.42 -17.17 -1.74
N GLY A 103 13.60 -16.17 -2.01
CA GLY A 103 12.51 -15.83 -1.12
C GLY A 103 11.41 -16.88 -1.12
N LYS A 104 10.78 -17.03 0.05
CA LYS A 104 9.87 -18.12 0.39
C LYS A 104 8.53 -17.63 0.94
N THR A 105 8.39 -16.32 1.15
CA THR A 105 7.23 -15.69 1.78
C THR A 105 6.84 -14.42 1.06
N ILE A 106 5.54 -14.11 0.98
CA ILE A 106 5.07 -12.85 0.41
C ILE A 106 4.81 -11.85 1.54
N ASP A 107 5.57 -10.75 1.54
CA ASP A 107 5.46 -9.68 2.53
C ASP A 107 4.38 -8.65 2.13
N ASN A 108 3.22 -9.13 1.65
CA ASN A 108 2.07 -8.31 1.27
C ASN A 108 0.77 -9.13 1.37
N GLY A 109 -0.07 -8.79 2.35
CA GLY A 109 -1.32 -9.50 2.63
C GLY A 109 -2.37 -9.39 1.52
N LEU A 110 -2.37 -8.33 0.72
CA LEU A 110 -3.29 -8.22 -0.42
C LEU A 110 -2.89 -9.19 -1.54
N TYR A 111 -1.61 -9.26 -1.88
CA TYR A 111 -1.12 -10.21 -2.88
C TYR A 111 -1.32 -11.65 -2.44
N LEU A 112 -1.14 -11.92 -1.14
CA LEU A 112 -1.46 -13.20 -0.54
C LEU A 112 -2.93 -13.58 -0.75
N LEU A 113 -3.85 -12.66 -0.48
CA LEU A 113 -5.29 -12.88 -0.71
C LEU A 113 -5.60 -13.13 -2.18
N ILE A 114 -4.94 -12.41 -3.10
CA ILE A 114 -5.14 -12.62 -4.54
C ILE A 114 -4.61 -13.98 -4.99
N ILE A 115 -3.47 -14.44 -4.48
CA ILE A 115 -2.96 -15.77 -4.81
C ILE A 115 -3.89 -16.86 -4.28
N TYR A 116 -4.40 -16.71 -3.04
CA TYR A 116 -5.30 -17.72 -2.49
C TYR A 116 -6.69 -17.72 -3.10
N PHE A 117 -7.28 -16.55 -3.37
CA PHE A 117 -8.68 -16.43 -3.78
C PHE A 117 -8.86 -15.95 -5.22
N SER A 118 -7.78 -15.79 -5.98
CA SER A 118 -7.76 -15.42 -7.40
C SER A 118 -8.62 -14.18 -7.70
N TRP A 119 -9.32 -14.18 -8.83
CA TRP A 119 -10.16 -13.09 -9.31
C TRP A 119 -11.24 -12.65 -8.31
N PHE A 120 -11.71 -13.54 -7.43
CA PHE A 120 -12.66 -13.16 -6.39
C PHE A 120 -12.07 -12.11 -5.44
N ALA A 121 -10.83 -12.29 -4.99
CA ALA A 121 -10.14 -11.29 -4.16
C ALA A 121 -9.92 -9.97 -4.91
N VAL A 122 -9.62 -10.01 -6.21
CA VAL A 122 -9.48 -8.81 -7.06
C VAL A 122 -10.79 -8.02 -7.09
N LEU A 123 -11.90 -8.69 -7.40
CA LEU A 123 -13.22 -8.05 -7.46
C LEU A 123 -13.65 -7.46 -6.11
N MET A 124 -13.45 -8.20 -5.03
CA MET A 124 -13.77 -7.72 -3.68
C MET A 124 -12.91 -6.50 -3.28
N THR A 125 -11.63 -6.50 -3.66
CA THR A 125 -10.73 -5.38 -3.40
C THR A 125 -11.14 -4.15 -4.20
N LEU A 126 -11.45 -4.30 -5.49
CA LEU A 126 -11.92 -3.19 -6.32
C LEU A 126 -13.24 -2.61 -5.81
N TRP A 127 -14.19 -3.47 -5.42
CA TRP A 127 -15.45 -3.04 -4.82
C TRP A 127 -15.22 -2.26 -3.53
N TYR A 128 -14.34 -2.76 -2.65
CA TYR A 128 -13.99 -2.09 -1.40
C TYR A 128 -13.32 -0.73 -1.66
N MET A 129 -12.36 -0.67 -2.57
CA MET A 129 -11.69 0.57 -2.96
C MET A 129 -12.67 1.58 -3.56
N GLY A 130 -13.66 1.13 -4.33
CA GLY A 130 -14.74 1.99 -4.83
C GLY A 130 -15.60 2.59 -3.71
N LYS A 131 -15.91 1.82 -2.65
CA LYS A 131 -16.59 2.34 -1.46
C LYS A 131 -15.76 3.39 -0.74
N VAL A 132 -14.46 3.12 -0.53
CA VAL A 132 -13.53 4.05 0.10
C VAL A 132 -13.43 5.35 -0.68
N LEU A 133 -13.26 5.28 -2.00
CA LEU A 133 -13.18 6.46 -2.86
C LEU A 133 -14.46 7.30 -2.79
N LYS A 134 -15.64 6.67 -2.86
CA LYS A 134 -16.92 7.37 -2.72
C LYS A 134 -17.04 8.09 -1.38
N MET A 135 -16.57 7.46 -0.30
CA MET A 135 -16.57 8.10 1.03
C MET A 135 -15.54 9.24 1.12
N ALA A 136 -14.35 9.07 0.53
CA ALA A 136 -13.31 10.11 0.51
C ALA A 136 -13.77 11.36 -0.25
N LEU A 137 -14.39 11.20 -1.41
CA LEU A 137 -14.97 12.31 -2.19
C LEU A 137 -16.04 13.08 -1.39
N ASN A 138 -16.87 12.35 -0.63
CA ASN A 138 -17.91 12.95 0.20
C ASN A 138 -17.39 13.51 1.54
N ALA A 139 -16.13 13.26 1.89
CA ALA A 139 -15.51 13.73 3.12
C ALA A 139 -14.75 15.06 2.96
N PHE A 140 -14.53 15.53 1.72
CA PHE A 140 -13.94 16.86 1.49
C PHE A 140 -14.96 17.96 1.83
N GLY A 141 -14.79 18.60 2.99
CA GLY A 141 -15.53 19.81 3.37
C GLY A 141 -16.08 19.82 4.80
N ASP A 142 -16.50 18.67 5.34
CA ASP A 142 -17.01 18.58 6.72
C ASP A 142 -16.91 17.14 7.27
N ASN A 143 -15.69 16.62 7.42
CA ASN A 143 -15.48 15.28 7.95
C ASN A 143 -15.34 15.29 9.48
N ARG A 144 -16.45 15.53 10.19
CA ARG A 144 -16.54 15.29 11.65
C ARG A 144 -16.49 13.79 12.01
N ASN A 145 -16.57 12.90 11.02
CA ASN A 145 -16.63 11.46 11.22
C ASN A 145 -15.36 10.78 10.68
N PHE A 146 -14.52 10.25 11.57
CA PHE A 146 -13.31 9.47 11.28
C PHE A 146 -13.50 8.20 10.42
N ARG A 147 -14.71 7.99 9.88
CA ARG A 147 -15.11 6.82 9.09
C ARG A 147 -14.15 6.57 7.92
N VAL A 148 -13.81 7.58 7.12
CA VAL A 148 -12.90 7.39 5.97
C VAL A 148 -11.54 6.84 6.39
N GLN A 149 -11.01 7.30 7.54
CA GLN A 149 -9.72 6.84 8.05
C GLN A 149 -9.80 5.38 8.54
N LEU A 150 -10.88 5.03 9.24
CA LEU A 150 -11.17 3.65 9.64
C LEU A 150 -11.32 2.71 8.43
N TYR A 151 -11.99 3.15 7.36
CA TYR A 151 -12.14 2.34 6.15
C TYR A 151 -10.86 2.30 5.29
N LEU A 152 -9.99 3.30 5.35
CA LEU A 152 -8.67 3.20 4.72
C LEU A 152 -7.72 2.31 5.53
N PHE A 153 -7.95 2.11 6.84
CA PHE A 153 -7.10 1.28 7.69
C PHE A 153 -6.98 -0.15 7.20
N THR A 154 -8.10 -0.77 6.81
CA THR A 154 -8.12 -2.16 6.34
C THR A 154 -7.24 -2.40 5.11
N PRO A 155 -7.38 -1.70 3.97
CA PRO A 155 -6.53 -1.96 2.81
C PRO A 155 -5.08 -1.59 3.08
N VAL A 156 -4.81 -0.45 3.74
CA VAL A 156 -3.45 0.00 4.03
C VAL A 156 -2.76 -0.98 4.98
N SER A 157 -3.46 -1.52 5.99
CA SER A 157 -2.90 -2.54 6.87
C SER A 157 -2.55 -3.82 6.10
N LEU A 158 -3.39 -4.28 5.17
CA LEU A 158 -3.11 -5.47 4.35
C LEU A 158 -1.85 -5.30 3.47
N PHE A 159 -1.56 -4.09 2.97
CA PHE A 159 -0.32 -3.81 2.24
C PHE A 159 0.95 -3.91 3.09
N PHE A 160 0.85 -3.66 4.40
CA PHE A 160 1.99 -3.65 5.32
C PHE A 160 2.03 -4.85 6.27
N TYR A 161 1.03 -5.73 6.20
CA TYR A 161 0.95 -6.90 7.07
C TYR A 161 1.75 -8.06 6.48
N ARG A 162 2.76 -8.50 7.22
CA ARG A 162 3.49 -9.74 6.97
C ARG A 162 2.76 -10.87 7.67
N PHE A 163 2.16 -11.78 6.92
CA PHE A 163 1.65 -13.03 7.47
C PHE A 163 2.83 -13.99 7.66
N ASN A 164 3.26 -14.19 8.91
CA ASN A 164 4.05 -15.36 9.27
C ASN A 164 3.06 -16.54 9.34
N ILE A 165 3.02 -17.34 8.27
CA ILE A 165 2.35 -18.65 8.25
C ILE A 165 3.45 -19.70 8.35
#